data_AF-A0A1A9WED2-F1
#
_entry.id   AF-A0A1A9WED2-F1
#
_cell.length_a   1.000
_cell.length_b   1.000
_cell.length_c   1.000
_cell.angle_alpha   90.00
_cell.angle_beta   90.00
_cell.angle_gamma   90.00
#
_symmetry.space_group_name_H-M   'P 1'
#
loop_
_entity.id
_entity.type
_entity.pdbx_description
1 polymer ?
#
loop_
_entity_poly.entity_id
_entity_poly.type
_entity_poly.pdbx_seq_one_letter_code
_entity_poly.pdbx_strand_id
1 'polypeptide(L)'
;MFRITLILITIVTPAFFSENRYLEFDADFEYCRRERRLNLYYLNRLKMGMLTSPTYEEKCFLDCLYEKSGILRNGFLQKTALKRNIGYIADHELLEDILPPCYVIRNGTNKCDTAFELKKCFKYIGFEKVWLKIPWEPNADPRYIATMNLINELENFKYRVAFS
;
A
#
# COMPACT_ATOMS: atom_id res chain seq x y z
N MET A 1 32.90 -3.69 -50.50
CA MET A 1 31.72 -2.88 -50.15
C MET A 1 30.94 -3.60 -49.05
N PHE A 2 30.87 -2.95 -47.88
CA PHE A 2 30.06 -3.11 -46.66
C PHE A 2 29.62 -4.50 -46.14
N ARG A 3 30.28 -4.96 -45.05
CA ARG A 3 29.76 -5.95 -44.10
C ARG A 3 28.82 -5.24 -43.13
N ILE A 4 27.53 -5.60 -43.12
CA ILE A 4 26.53 -5.06 -42.19
C ILE A 4 26.53 -5.96 -40.95
N THR A 5 27.22 -5.55 -39.90
CA THR A 5 27.08 -6.14 -38.56
C THR A 5 25.77 -5.65 -37.93
N LEU A 6 24.78 -6.54 -37.85
CA LEU A 6 23.56 -6.33 -37.06
C LEU A 6 23.91 -6.36 -35.57
N ILE A 7 24.13 -5.19 -34.98
CA ILE A 7 24.20 -5.04 -33.52
C ILE A 7 22.76 -5.08 -33.00
N LEU A 8 22.39 -6.20 -32.38
CA LEU A 8 21.21 -6.30 -31.53
C LEU A 8 21.40 -5.33 -30.35
N ILE A 9 20.84 -4.13 -30.47
CA ILE A 9 20.67 -3.23 -29.34
C ILE A 9 19.60 -3.89 -28.46
N THR A 10 20.01 -4.69 -27.49
CA THR A 10 19.15 -5.02 -26.36
C THR A 10 18.84 -3.70 -25.68
N ILE A 11 17.66 -3.15 -25.95
CA ILE A 11 17.13 -2.03 -25.19
C ILE A 11 16.95 -2.59 -23.78
N VAL A 12 17.95 -2.36 -22.92
CA VAL A 12 17.75 -2.44 -21.48
C VAL A 12 16.81 -1.29 -21.20
N THR A 13 15.50 -1.52 -21.26
CA THR A 13 14.50 -0.54 -20.85
C THR A 13 14.69 -0.33 -19.35
N PRO A 14 15.24 0.80 -18.90
CA PRO A 14 15.28 1.09 -17.49
C PRO A 14 13.85 1.47 -17.08
N ALA A 15 13.34 0.83 -16.03
CA ALA A 15 12.16 1.25 -15.27
C ALA A 15 10.82 1.39 -16.02
N PHE A 16 10.20 0.27 -16.40
CA PHE A 16 8.74 0.15 -16.52
C PHE A 16 8.11 -0.31 -15.18
N PHE A 17 8.49 0.31 -14.05
CA PHE A 17 8.15 -0.24 -12.72
C PHE A 17 7.31 0.67 -11.80
N SER A 18 6.96 1.90 -12.19
CA SER A 18 6.17 2.80 -11.32
C SER A 18 4.65 2.73 -11.53
N GLU A 19 4.15 2.61 -12.77
CA GLU A 19 2.71 2.64 -13.05
C GLU A 19 1.98 1.33 -12.68
N ASN A 20 2.64 0.17 -12.86
CA ASN A 20 1.98 -1.13 -12.75
C ASN A 20 1.59 -1.52 -11.30
N ARG A 21 2.43 -1.22 -10.30
CA ARG A 21 2.17 -1.61 -8.90
C ARG A 21 1.04 -0.84 -8.23
N TYR A 22 0.80 0.41 -8.65
CA TYR A 22 -0.37 1.17 -8.20
C TYR A 22 -1.67 0.53 -8.74
N LEU A 23 -1.71 0.24 -10.04
CA LEU A 23 -2.86 -0.39 -10.68
C LEU A 23 -3.14 -1.79 -10.13
N GLU A 24 -2.09 -2.57 -9.84
CA GLU A 24 -2.20 -3.87 -9.16
C GLU A 24 -2.81 -3.71 -7.76
N PHE A 25 -2.32 -2.75 -6.96
CA PHE A 25 -2.87 -2.49 -5.62
C PHE A 25 -4.34 -2.04 -5.68
N ASP A 26 -4.68 -1.18 -6.64
CA ASP A 26 -6.06 -0.72 -6.84
C ASP A 26 -7.01 -1.87 -7.18
N ALA A 27 -6.60 -2.74 -8.10
CA ALA A 27 -7.35 -3.92 -8.50
C ALA A 27 -7.50 -4.91 -7.34
N ASP A 28 -6.43 -5.14 -6.57
CA ASP A 28 -6.46 -6.01 -5.40
C ASP A 28 -7.35 -5.44 -4.29
N PHE A 29 -7.33 -4.13 -4.08
CA PHE A 29 -8.21 -3.44 -3.14
C PHE A 29 -9.69 -3.64 -3.51
N GLU A 30 -10.06 -3.36 -4.77
CA GLU A 30 -11.44 -3.52 -5.22
C GLU A 30 -11.89 -4.99 -5.26
N TYR A 31 -10.98 -5.91 -5.56
CA TYR A 31 -11.25 -7.34 -5.42
C TYR A 31 -11.58 -7.68 -3.97
N CYS A 32 -10.70 -7.34 -3.03
CA CYS A 32 -10.86 -7.72 -1.63
C CYS A 32 -12.09 -7.06 -1.00
N ARG A 33 -12.39 -5.81 -1.37
CA ARG A 33 -13.60 -5.12 -0.92
C ARG A 33 -14.85 -5.86 -1.34
N ARG A 34 -14.92 -6.29 -2.61
CA ARG A 34 -16.05 -7.03 -3.17
C ARG A 34 -16.17 -8.43 -2.55
N GLU A 35 -15.06 -9.15 -2.48
CA GLU A 35 -14.99 -10.50 -1.89
C GLU A 35 -15.50 -10.51 -0.43
N ARG A 36 -15.10 -9.50 0.36
CA ARG A 36 -15.53 -9.36 1.75
C ARG A 36 -16.81 -8.56 1.94
N ARG A 37 -17.43 -8.11 0.84
CA ARG A 37 -18.69 -7.34 0.83
C ARG A 37 -18.63 -6.10 1.74
N LEU A 38 -17.48 -5.44 1.81
CA LEU A 38 -17.32 -4.22 2.61
C LEU A 38 -17.92 -3.01 1.88
N ASN A 39 -18.72 -2.26 2.63
CA ASN A 39 -19.22 -0.96 2.20
C ASN A 39 -18.27 0.17 2.63
N LEU A 40 -18.58 1.39 2.20
CA LEU A 40 -17.76 2.57 2.49
C LEU A 40 -17.69 2.91 3.98
N TYR A 41 -18.71 2.59 4.78
CA TYR A 41 -18.71 2.88 6.21
C TYR A 41 -17.56 2.15 6.93
N TYR A 42 -17.41 0.85 6.71
CA TYR A 42 -16.34 0.06 7.32
C TYR A 42 -14.96 0.43 6.78
N LEU A 43 -14.84 0.73 5.48
CA LEU A 43 -13.57 1.22 4.92
C LEU A 43 -13.18 2.58 5.51
N ASN A 44 -14.13 3.50 5.72
CA ASN A 44 -13.88 4.77 6.39
C ASN A 44 -13.37 4.58 7.81
N ARG A 45 -13.90 3.61 8.56
CA ARG A 45 -13.39 3.28 9.90
C ARG A 45 -11.92 2.84 9.87
N LEU A 46 -11.57 1.96 8.93
CA LEU A 46 -10.19 1.52 8.73
C LEU A 46 -9.28 2.69 8.29
N LYS A 47 -9.76 3.59 7.41
CA LYS A 47 -9.06 4.80 6.98
C LYS A 47 -8.75 5.74 8.16
N MET A 48 -9.73 5.92 9.05
CA MET A 48 -9.65 6.83 10.20
C MET A 48 -8.95 6.20 11.42
N GLY A 49 -8.45 4.97 11.30
CA GLY A 49 -7.85 4.26 12.44
C GLY A 49 -8.83 3.98 13.58
N MET A 50 -10.14 3.87 13.30
CA MET A 50 -11.19 3.49 14.26
C MET A 50 -11.18 1.97 14.48
N LEU A 51 -10.10 1.46 15.09
CA LEU A 51 -9.78 0.04 15.23
C LEU A 51 -10.38 -0.63 16.48
N THR A 52 -11.29 0.02 17.18
CA THR A 52 -12.03 -0.59 18.31
C THR A 52 -13.15 -1.46 17.78
N SER A 53 -13.27 -2.69 18.28
CA SER A 53 -14.33 -3.64 17.89
C SER A 53 -14.50 -3.79 16.37
N PRO A 54 -13.46 -4.23 15.63
CA PRO A 54 -13.58 -4.53 14.21
C PRO A 54 -14.54 -5.70 13.97
N THR A 55 -15.27 -5.64 12.86
CA THR A 55 -16.00 -6.77 12.30
C THR A 55 -15.04 -7.83 11.76
N TYR A 56 -15.53 -9.06 11.58
CA TYR A 56 -14.75 -10.13 10.96
C TYR A 56 -14.35 -9.77 9.53
N GLU A 57 -15.25 -9.13 8.79
CA GLU A 57 -15.09 -8.71 7.40
C GLU A 57 -14.02 -7.63 7.25
N GLU A 58 -13.96 -6.65 8.16
CA GLU A 58 -12.89 -5.63 8.20
C GLU A 58 -11.51 -6.28 8.36
N LYS A 59 -11.37 -7.25 9.27
CA LYS A 59 -10.12 -7.97 9.49
C LYS A 59 -9.73 -8.81 8.26
N CYS A 60 -10.68 -9.55 7.71
CA CYS A 60 -10.42 -10.45 6.59
C CYS A 60 -10.27 -9.74 5.24
N PHE A 61 -10.71 -8.48 5.15
CA PHE A 61 -10.36 -7.60 4.05
C PHE A 61 -8.88 -7.23 4.07
N LEU A 62 -8.35 -6.86 5.24
CA LEU A 62 -6.93 -6.59 5.41
C LEU A 62 -6.09 -7.85 5.10
N ASP A 63 -6.51 -9.03 5.55
CA ASP A 63 -5.86 -10.30 5.18
C ASP A 63 -5.82 -10.49 3.67
N CYS A 64 -6.97 -10.37 3.00
CA CYS A 64 -7.03 -10.49 1.54
C CYS A 64 -6.06 -9.54 0.83
N LEU A 65 -6.05 -8.26 1.24
CA LEU A 65 -5.23 -7.24 0.61
C LEU A 65 -3.73 -7.48 0.87
N TYR A 66 -3.37 -7.89 2.09
CA TYR A 66 -1.98 -8.19 2.43
C TYR A 66 -1.47 -9.50 1.83
N GLU A 67 -2.32 -10.52 1.66
CA GLU A 67 -1.97 -11.75 0.95
C GLU A 67 -1.71 -11.46 -0.54
N LYS A 68 -2.57 -10.67 -1.18
CA LYS A 68 -2.43 -10.33 -2.60
C LYS A 68 -1.21 -9.45 -2.90
N SER A 69 -0.92 -8.49 -2.02
CA SER A 69 0.32 -7.70 -2.08
C SER A 69 1.57 -8.47 -1.63
N GLY A 70 1.39 -9.71 -1.16
CA GLY A 70 2.46 -10.60 -0.68
C GLY A 70 3.06 -10.20 0.66
N ILE A 71 2.49 -9.23 1.36
CA ILE A 71 2.89 -8.77 2.70
C ILE A 71 2.62 -9.86 3.73
N LEU A 72 1.50 -10.57 3.60
CA LEU A 72 1.22 -11.79 4.34
C LEU A 72 1.26 -13.00 3.39
N ARG A 73 1.60 -14.16 3.93
CA ARG A 73 1.40 -15.46 3.28
C ARG A 73 0.88 -16.45 4.30
N ASN A 74 -0.34 -16.94 4.11
CA ASN A 74 -1.06 -17.75 5.10
C ASN A 74 -1.04 -17.12 6.51
N GLY A 75 -1.19 -15.80 6.60
CA GLY A 75 -1.13 -15.06 7.86
C GLY A 75 0.26 -14.82 8.42
N PHE A 76 1.34 -15.18 7.72
CA PHE A 76 2.72 -14.92 8.15
C PHE A 76 3.33 -13.71 7.43
N LEU A 77 3.90 -12.79 8.20
CA LEU A 77 4.51 -11.56 7.67
C LEU A 77 5.76 -11.82 6.82
N GLN A 78 5.73 -11.29 5.60
CA GLN A 78 6.84 -11.28 4.65
C GLN A 78 7.53 -9.91 4.69
N LYS A 79 8.54 -9.77 5.56
CA LYS A 79 9.21 -8.48 5.86
C LYS A 79 9.74 -7.77 4.60
N THR A 80 10.31 -8.53 3.66
CA THR A 80 10.81 -7.99 2.38
C THR A 80 9.68 -7.44 1.50
N ALA A 81 8.56 -8.14 1.42
CA ALA A 81 7.39 -7.66 0.68
C ALA A 81 6.75 -6.45 1.36
N LEU A 82 6.70 -6.42 2.69
CA LEU A 82 6.25 -5.25 3.46
C LEU A 82 7.10 -4.02 3.15
N LYS A 83 8.43 -4.11 3.32
CA LYS A 83 9.38 -3.02 3.01
C LYS A 83 9.23 -2.54 1.57
N ARG A 84 9.09 -3.48 0.63
CA ARG A 84 8.94 -3.16 -0.80
C ARG A 84 7.62 -2.44 -1.08
N ASN A 85 6.51 -2.84 -0.47
CA ASN A 85 5.20 -2.21 -0.66
C ASN A 85 5.15 -0.82 -0.04
N ILE A 86 5.69 -0.66 1.16
CA ILE A 86 5.72 0.63 1.84
C ILE A 86 6.75 1.57 1.21
N GLY A 87 7.92 1.07 0.79
CA GLY A 87 8.99 1.86 0.17
C GLY A 87 8.63 2.50 -1.18
N TYR A 88 7.48 2.15 -1.75
CA TYR A 88 6.92 2.87 -2.90
C TYR A 88 6.16 4.12 -2.52
N ILE A 89 5.80 4.26 -1.26
CA ILE A 89 4.97 5.34 -0.75
C ILE A 89 5.63 6.06 0.43
N ALA A 90 6.84 5.62 0.77
CA ALA A 90 7.65 6.05 1.88
C ALA A 90 9.13 6.00 1.50
N ASP A 91 9.93 6.92 2.03
CA ASP A 91 11.37 6.88 1.84
C ASP A 91 11.97 5.62 2.47
N HIS A 92 12.73 4.84 1.69
CA HIS A 92 13.27 3.54 2.11
C HIS A 92 14.19 3.64 3.34
N GLU A 93 14.92 4.75 3.50
CA GLU A 93 15.82 4.97 4.62
C GLU A 93 15.06 5.08 5.96
N LEU A 94 13.87 5.70 5.95
CA LEU A 94 13.01 5.83 7.13
C LEU A 94 12.34 4.50 7.52
N LEU A 95 12.19 3.56 6.57
CA LEU A 95 11.49 2.30 6.83
C LEU A 95 12.27 1.32 7.70
N GLU A 96 13.59 1.38 7.67
CA GLU A 96 14.43 0.53 8.51
C GLU A 96 14.29 0.89 10.00
N ASP A 97 13.94 2.14 10.31
CA ASP A 97 13.72 2.60 11.69
C ASP A 97 12.28 2.44 12.16
N ILE A 98 11.32 2.57 11.24
CA ILE A 98 9.89 2.67 11.58
C ILE A 98 9.19 1.30 11.58
N LEU A 99 9.57 0.38 10.68
CA LEU A 99 8.92 -0.93 10.55
C LEU A 99 9.34 -2.02 11.54
N PRO A 100 10.54 -2.03 12.17
CA PRO A 100 10.94 -3.09 13.10
C PRO A 100 9.92 -3.42 14.20
N PRO A 101 9.24 -2.45 14.83
CA PRO A 101 8.17 -2.73 15.79
C PRO A 101 7.05 -3.61 15.21
N CYS A 102 6.76 -3.49 13.91
CA CYS A 102 5.74 -4.28 13.22
C CYS A 102 6.25 -5.63 12.72
N TYR A 103 7.50 -6.01 12.95
CA TYR A 103 8.00 -7.34 12.57
C TYR A 103 7.68 -8.43 13.59
N VAL A 104 7.30 -8.04 14.81
CA VAL A 104 7.10 -8.92 15.96
C VAL A 104 5.61 -9.11 16.26
N ILE A 105 4.75 -8.82 15.29
CA ILE A 105 3.30 -8.95 15.48
C ILE A 105 3.00 -10.40 15.82
N ARG A 106 2.32 -10.59 16.96
CA ARG A 106 1.87 -11.91 17.38
C ARG A 106 0.89 -12.42 16.34
N ASN A 107 1.11 -13.65 15.85
CA ASN A 107 0.10 -14.33 15.05
C ASN A 107 -1.23 -14.25 15.81
N GLY A 108 -2.23 -13.64 15.18
CA GLY A 108 -3.58 -13.61 15.73
C GLY A 108 -4.14 -15.02 15.83
N THR A 109 -5.35 -15.17 16.37
CA THR A 109 -6.01 -16.48 16.46
C THR A 109 -6.30 -17.08 15.07
N ASN A 110 -6.29 -16.27 14.02
CA ASN A 110 -6.29 -16.66 12.61
C ASN A 110 -5.59 -15.59 11.75
N LYS A 111 -5.48 -15.85 10.45
CA LYS A 111 -4.84 -14.94 9.48
C LYS A 111 -5.46 -13.54 9.39
N CYS A 112 -6.78 -13.42 9.54
CA CYS A 112 -7.47 -12.13 9.58
C CYS A 112 -7.12 -11.34 10.83
N ASP A 113 -7.02 -12.01 11.97
CA ASP A 113 -6.54 -11.39 13.20
C ASP A 113 -5.09 -10.93 13.06
N THR A 114 -4.20 -11.73 12.45
CA THR A 114 -2.81 -11.27 12.19
C THR A 114 -2.77 -10.03 11.29
N ALA A 115 -3.57 -10.00 10.22
CA ALA A 115 -3.67 -8.83 9.35
C ALA A 115 -4.17 -7.59 10.11
N PHE A 116 -5.13 -7.77 11.01
CA PHE A 116 -5.63 -6.68 11.83
C PHE A 116 -4.60 -6.19 12.85
N GLU A 117 -3.83 -7.08 13.47
CA GLU A 117 -2.71 -6.69 14.34
C GLU A 117 -1.64 -5.89 13.58
N LEU A 118 -1.35 -6.24 12.33
CA LEU A 118 -0.47 -5.47 11.45
C LEU A 118 -1.02 -4.05 11.18
N LYS A 119 -2.32 -3.93 10.89
CA LYS A 119 -3.00 -2.63 10.74
C LYS A 119 -2.91 -1.79 12.02
N LYS A 120 -3.10 -2.40 13.18
CA LYS A 120 -2.92 -1.69 14.45
C LYS A 120 -1.50 -1.18 14.61
N CYS A 121 -0.49 -1.99 14.27
CA CYS A 121 0.90 -1.55 14.35
C CYS A 121 1.15 -0.30 13.48
N PHE A 122 0.66 -0.30 12.25
CA PHE A 122 0.78 0.83 11.32
C PHE A 122 0.21 2.14 11.87
N LYS A 123 -0.92 2.07 12.58
CA LYS A 123 -1.49 3.24 13.28
C LYS A 123 -0.53 3.83 14.32
N TYR A 124 0.24 3.00 15.03
CA TYR A 124 1.15 3.46 16.09
C TYR A 124 2.47 4.02 15.56
N ILE A 125 2.97 3.49 14.44
CA ILE A 125 4.24 3.94 13.87
C ILE A 125 4.10 5.19 12.98
N GLY A 126 2.86 5.68 12.78
CA GLY A 126 2.58 7.05 12.34
C GLY A 126 3.15 7.38 10.97
N PHE A 127 2.62 6.74 9.91
CA PHE A 127 3.03 7.08 8.55
C PHE A 127 2.60 8.48 8.10
N GLU A 128 1.85 9.26 8.89
CA GLU A 128 1.40 10.62 8.55
C GLU A 128 2.54 11.55 8.10
N LYS A 129 3.78 11.33 8.57
CA LYS A 129 4.98 12.10 8.16
C LYS A 129 5.65 11.60 6.89
N VAL A 130 5.31 10.39 6.44
CA VAL A 130 6.04 9.64 5.42
C VAL A 130 5.41 9.77 4.02
N TRP A 131 4.08 9.99 3.92
CA TRP A 131 3.34 10.13 2.65
C TRP A 131 3.54 11.47 1.91
N LEU A 132 4.48 12.33 2.32
CA LEU A 132 4.62 13.70 1.81
C LEU A 132 5.42 13.85 0.49
N LYS A 133 5.55 12.81 -0.35
CA LYS A 133 6.20 12.93 -1.66
C LYS A 133 5.32 12.40 -2.80
N ILE A 134 4.26 13.13 -3.11
CA ILE A 134 3.72 13.15 -4.48
C ILE A 134 4.56 14.20 -5.22
N PRO A 135 5.18 13.88 -6.37
CA PRO A 135 5.97 14.85 -7.12
C PRO A 135 5.05 15.97 -7.58
N TRP A 136 5.02 17.04 -6.81
CA TRP A 136 4.46 18.32 -7.23
C TRP A 136 5.40 18.87 -8.30
N GLU A 137 4.94 18.95 -9.53
CA GLU A 137 5.39 20.04 -10.39
C GLU A 137 4.63 21.30 -9.96
N PRO A 138 5.30 22.47 -9.82
CA PRO A 138 4.64 23.72 -9.51
C PRO A 138 3.55 24.07 -10.53
N ASN A 139 2.30 23.83 -10.14
CA ASN A 139 1.13 24.33 -10.84
C ASN A 139 0.30 25.16 -9.86
N ALA A 140 0.22 26.45 -10.14
CA ALA A 140 -0.45 27.44 -9.30
C ALA A 140 -1.96 27.57 -9.60
N ASP A 141 -2.52 26.80 -10.53
CA ASP A 141 -3.97 26.81 -10.80
C ASP A 141 -4.71 26.26 -9.57
N PRO A 142 -5.58 27.05 -8.92
CA PRO A 142 -6.35 26.60 -7.75
C PRO A 142 -7.21 25.36 -8.02
N ARG A 143 -7.69 25.17 -9.26
CA ARG A 143 -8.44 23.98 -9.66
C ARG A 143 -7.53 22.77 -9.81
N TYR A 144 -6.33 22.94 -10.32
CA TYR A 144 -5.33 21.87 -10.35
C TYR A 144 -4.94 21.47 -8.93
N ILE A 145 -4.67 22.44 -8.05
CA ILE A 145 -4.34 22.18 -6.64
C ILE A 145 -5.51 21.47 -5.93
N ALA A 146 -6.75 21.94 -6.09
CA ALA A 146 -7.91 21.29 -5.50
C ALA A 146 -8.14 19.88 -6.06
N THR A 147 -7.94 19.68 -7.37
CA THR A 147 -8.08 18.37 -8.03
C THR A 147 -6.97 17.41 -7.59
N MET A 148 -5.73 17.87 -7.52
CA MET A 148 -4.62 17.07 -7.00
C MET A 148 -4.79 16.80 -5.51
N ASN A 149 -5.32 17.72 -4.71
CA ASN A 149 -5.65 17.43 -3.32
C ASN A 149 -6.76 16.39 -3.19
N LEU A 150 -7.81 16.47 -4.02
CA LEU A 150 -8.88 15.49 -4.06
C LEU A 150 -8.39 14.11 -4.55
N ILE A 151 -7.57 14.09 -5.61
CA ILE A 151 -6.91 12.88 -6.13
C ILE A 151 -6.00 12.31 -5.05
N ASN A 152 -5.16 13.13 -4.42
CA ASN A 152 -4.33 12.74 -3.29
C ASN A 152 -5.18 12.19 -2.15
N GLU A 153 -6.35 12.77 -1.85
CA GLU A 153 -7.25 12.30 -0.80
C GLU A 153 -7.93 10.95 -1.15
N LEU A 154 -8.23 10.72 -2.43
CA LEU A 154 -8.87 9.50 -2.95
C LEU A 154 -7.85 8.37 -3.20
N GLU A 155 -6.67 8.68 -3.71
CA GLU A 155 -5.55 7.76 -3.88
C GLU A 155 -4.97 7.36 -2.53
N ASN A 156 -4.76 8.33 -1.63
CA ASN A 156 -4.39 8.02 -0.25
C ASN A 156 -5.49 7.32 0.52
N PHE A 157 -6.77 7.34 0.09
CA PHE A 157 -7.82 6.62 0.80
C PHE A 157 -7.48 5.14 0.95
N LYS A 158 -7.17 4.47 -0.17
CA LYS A 158 -6.92 3.03 -0.22
C LYS A 158 -5.64 2.67 0.55
N TYR A 159 -4.60 3.49 0.38
CA TYR A 159 -3.36 3.32 1.13
C TYR A 159 -3.52 3.60 2.61
N ARG A 160 -4.35 4.57 3.02
CA ARG A 160 -4.64 4.84 4.43
C ARG A 160 -5.46 3.73 5.07
N VAL A 161 -6.40 3.16 4.32
CA VAL A 161 -7.12 1.96 4.76
C VAL A 161 -6.14 0.81 5.04
N ALA A 162 -5.11 0.63 4.22
CA ALA A 162 -4.08 -0.39 4.46
C ALA A 162 -3.09 0.03 5.57
N PHE A 163 -2.48 1.20 5.48
CA PHE A 163 -1.21 1.50 6.15
C PHE A 163 -1.24 2.66 7.17
N SER A 164 -2.36 3.33 7.46
CA SER A 164 -2.39 4.41 8.46
C SER A 164 -3.30 4.18 9.66
#